data_AF-A0A524IZK6-F1
#
_entry.id   AF-A0A524IZK6-F1
#
_cell.length_a   1.000
_cell.length_b   1.000
_cell.length_c   1.000
_cell.angle_alpha   90.00
_cell.angle_beta   90.00
_cell.angle_gamma   90.00
#
_symmetry.space_group_name_H-M   'P 1'
#
loop_
_entity.id
_entity.type
_entity.pdbx_description
1 polymer ?
#
loop_
_entity_poly.entity_id
_entity_poly.type
_entity_poly.pdbx_seq_one_letter_code
_entity_poly.pdbx_strand_id
1 'polypeptide(L)'
;MALIDPETLAWLRDVFNTCGPFSSDRELETVFVDARIAPWHDDLPEADSRIDRVDALIAYLHDSFSAAVSDTENIPPQNALVLFARVLVDRAIPEDICYATLQAVAQRLADEIAHAGITQQQMIVGRVPTVSA
;
A
#
# COMPACT_ATOMS: atom_id res chain seq x y z
N MET A 1 3.99 9.02 -10.23
CA MET A 1 2.80 8.15 -10.14
C MET A 1 3.27 6.72 -10.13
N ALA A 2 3.11 6.01 -9.01
CA ALA A 2 3.34 4.56 -9.02
C ALA A 2 2.28 3.95 -9.95
N LEU A 3 2.72 3.13 -10.90
CA LEU A 3 1.82 2.46 -11.83
C LEU A 3 1.60 1.07 -11.26
N ILE A 4 0.45 0.86 -10.61
CA ILE A 4 -0.02 -0.50 -10.29
C ILE A 4 -0.64 -1.09 -11.55
N ASP A 5 -0.32 -2.35 -11.82
CA ASP A 5 -0.92 -3.08 -12.94
C ASP A 5 -2.45 -3.24 -12.73
N PRO A 6 -3.28 -3.04 -13.77
CA PRO A 6 -4.74 -3.14 -13.63
C PRO A 6 -5.23 -4.49 -13.08
N GLU A 7 -4.54 -5.60 -13.37
CA GLU A 7 -4.91 -6.91 -12.83
C GLU A 7 -4.60 -6.98 -11.33
N THR A 8 -3.47 -6.40 -10.90
CA THR A 8 -3.10 -6.29 -9.48
C THR A 8 -4.09 -5.42 -8.72
N LEU A 9 -4.52 -4.30 -9.31
CA LEU A 9 -5.54 -3.44 -8.71
C LEU A 9 -6.90 -4.16 -8.58
N ALA A 10 -7.31 -4.89 -9.62
CA ALA A 10 -8.54 -5.68 -9.58
C ALA A 10 -8.48 -6.78 -8.51
N TRP A 11 -7.35 -7.48 -8.41
CA TRP A 11 -7.15 -8.50 -7.40
C TRP A 11 -7.13 -7.91 -5.98
N LEU A 12 -6.43 -6.79 -5.78
CA LEU A 12 -6.40 -6.09 -4.48
C LEU A 12 -7.81 -5.72 -4.01
N ARG A 13 -8.63 -5.17 -4.90
CA ARG A 13 -10.03 -4.85 -4.61
C ARG A 13 -10.82 -6.08 -4.19
N ASP A 14 -10.71 -7.18 -4.92
CA ASP A 14 -11.42 -8.43 -4.61
C ASP A 14 -11.01 -9.00 -3.25
N VAL A 15 -9.71 -9.02 -2.97
CA VAL A 15 -9.16 -9.50 -1.70
C VAL A 15 -9.60 -8.61 -0.54
N PHE A 16 -9.55 -7.29 -0.68
CA PHE A 16 -9.99 -6.37 0.38
C PHE A 16 -11.50 -6.47 0.62
N ASN A 17 -12.29 -6.61 -0.45
CA ASN A 17 -13.73 -6.84 -0.34
C ASN A 17 -14.10 -8.20 0.25
N THR A 18 -13.22 -9.20 0.22
CA THR A 18 -13.53 -10.53 0.77
C THR A 18 -12.96 -10.69 2.17
N CYS A 19 -11.69 -10.34 2.35
CA CYS A 19 -10.89 -10.63 3.55
C CYS A 19 -10.62 -9.43 4.44
N GLY A 20 -10.98 -8.22 4.01
CA GLY A 20 -10.69 -7.00 4.74
C GLY A 20 -11.84 -6.52 5.66
N PRO A 21 -11.51 -5.77 6.73
CA PRO A 21 -12.45 -5.23 7.71
C PRO A 21 -13.18 -3.98 7.19
N PHE A 22 -13.89 -4.11 6.07
CA PHE A 22 -14.54 -3.02 5.36
C PHE A 22 -16.06 -2.96 5.58
N SER A 23 -16.61 -3.66 6.57
CA SER A 23 -18.06 -3.72 6.78
C SER A 23 -18.63 -2.40 7.31
N SER A 24 -17.84 -1.64 8.07
CA SER A 24 -18.18 -0.29 8.56
C SER A 24 -16.93 0.59 8.66
N ASP A 25 -17.08 1.92 8.67
CA ASP A 25 -15.96 2.86 8.84
C ASP A 25 -15.25 2.59 10.17
N ARG A 26 -16.03 2.35 11.22
CA ARG A 26 -15.53 1.94 12.53
C ARG A 26 -14.64 0.70 12.49
N GLU A 27 -15.00 -0.31 11.70
CA GLU A 27 -14.21 -1.54 11.57
C GLU A 27 -12.86 -1.24 10.90
N LEU A 28 -12.88 -0.41 9.85
CA LEU A 28 -11.69 0.03 9.15
C LEU A 28 -10.77 0.86 10.05
N GLU A 29 -11.31 1.85 10.77
CA GLU A 29 -10.60 2.68 11.74
C GLU A 29 -9.83 1.84 12.77
N THR A 30 -10.40 0.71 13.22
CA THR A 30 -9.73 -0.16 14.21
C THR A 30 -8.43 -0.80 13.69
N VAL A 31 -8.21 -0.83 12.37
CA VAL A 31 -6.95 -1.32 11.79
C VAL A 31 -5.86 -0.27 11.96
N PHE A 32 -6.22 1.01 11.86
CA PHE A 32 -5.32 2.15 11.92
C PHE A 32 -4.78 2.46 13.32
N VAL A 33 -5.09 1.64 14.32
CA VAL A 33 -4.40 1.63 15.62
C VAL A 33 -2.96 1.09 15.51
N ASP A 34 -2.64 0.36 14.45
CA ASP A 34 -1.28 -0.13 14.20
C ASP A 34 -0.34 1.05 13.88
N ALA A 35 0.75 1.17 14.64
CA ALA A 35 1.68 2.29 14.55
C ALA A 35 2.28 2.50 13.15
N ARG A 36 2.34 1.45 12.32
CA ARG A 36 2.86 1.54 10.94
C ARG A 36 1.95 2.34 10.03
N ILE A 37 0.65 2.39 10.32
CA ILE A 37 -0.36 3.05 9.48
C ILE A 37 -1.18 4.13 10.21
N ALA A 38 -1.03 4.24 11.53
CA ALA A 38 -1.66 5.28 12.34
C ALA A 38 -1.55 6.72 11.78
N PRO A 39 -0.45 7.14 11.12
CA PRO A 39 -0.37 8.49 10.54
C PRO A 39 -1.46 8.84 9.51
N TRP A 40 -2.11 7.83 8.91
CA TRP A 40 -3.17 8.04 7.90
C TRP A 40 -4.59 7.88 8.47
N HIS A 41 -4.73 7.70 9.79
CA HIS A 41 -6.02 7.45 10.45
C HIS A 41 -7.02 8.62 10.28
N ASP A 42 -6.56 9.85 10.50
CA ASP A 42 -7.46 11.01 10.64
C ASP A 42 -7.99 11.54 9.30
N ASP A 43 -7.41 11.10 8.19
CA ASP A 43 -7.72 11.52 6.84
C ASP A 43 -8.42 10.40 6.03
N LEU A 44 -8.95 9.36 6.71
CA LEU A 44 -9.64 8.26 6.04
C LEU A 44 -10.92 8.76 5.34
N PRO A 45 -11.15 8.32 4.09
CA PRO A 45 -12.38 8.67 3.38
C PRO A 45 -13.57 7.91 3.97
N GLU A 46 -14.66 8.63 4.21
CA GLU A 46 -15.97 8.05 4.52
C GLU A 46 -16.62 7.50 3.24
N ALA A 47 -17.34 6.38 3.36
CA ALA A 47 -18.06 5.79 2.23
C ALA A 47 -19.32 5.03 2.67
N ASP A 48 -20.37 5.12 1.84
CA ASP A 48 -21.70 4.55 2.14
C ASP A 48 -21.79 3.04 1.89
N SER A 49 -20.82 2.45 1.18
CA SER A 49 -20.81 1.04 0.84
C SER A 49 -19.44 0.40 1.04
N ARG A 50 -19.43 -0.93 1.22
CA ARG A 50 -18.19 -1.70 1.36
C ARG A 50 -17.26 -1.52 0.16
N ILE A 51 -17.82 -1.57 -1.04
CA ILE A 51 -17.06 -1.46 -2.30
C ILE A 51 -16.47 -0.05 -2.41
N ASP A 52 -17.29 0.99 -2.18
CA ASP A 52 -16.83 2.37 -2.25
C ASP A 52 -15.77 2.66 -1.19
N ARG A 53 -15.89 2.06 0.01
CA ARG A 53 -14.88 2.18 1.07
C ARG A 53 -13.54 1.56 0.65
N VAL A 54 -13.56 0.38 0.02
CA VAL A 54 -12.35 -0.26 -0.51
C VAL A 54 -11.72 0.61 -1.59
N ASP A 55 -12.51 1.11 -2.53
CA ASP A 55 -12.01 1.94 -3.64
C ASP A 55 -11.44 3.28 -3.14
N ALA A 56 -12.14 3.95 -2.24
CA ALA A 56 -11.70 5.20 -1.65
C ALA A 56 -10.41 5.01 -0.83
N LEU A 57 -10.34 3.94 -0.03
CA LEU A 57 -9.13 3.64 0.74
C LEU A 57 -7.93 3.35 -0.17
N ILE A 58 -8.11 2.52 -1.19
CA ILE A 58 -7.05 2.19 -2.14
C ILE A 58 -6.56 3.48 -2.80
N ALA A 59 -7.46 4.32 -3.30
CA ALA A 59 -7.09 5.59 -3.92
C ALA A 59 -6.34 6.52 -2.96
N TYR A 60 -6.78 6.62 -1.72
CA TYR A 60 -6.16 7.45 -0.68
C TYR A 60 -4.74 6.98 -0.29
N LEU A 61 -4.58 5.69 -0.05
CA LEU A 61 -3.29 5.13 0.39
C LEU A 61 -2.29 4.91 -0.75
N HIS A 62 -2.77 4.79 -1.99
CA HIS A 62 -1.94 4.50 -3.15
C HIS A 62 -0.81 5.52 -3.34
N ASP A 63 -1.14 6.80 -3.25
CA ASP A 63 -0.18 7.89 -3.45
C ASP A 63 0.49 8.36 -2.15
N SER A 64 0.20 7.68 -1.04
CA SER A 64 0.70 8.01 0.28
C SER A 64 1.95 7.20 0.64
N PHE A 65 2.94 7.85 1.24
CA PHE A 65 4.20 7.22 1.66
C PHE A 65 4.55 7.64 3.09
N SER A 66 5.13 6.72 3.86
CA SER A 66 5.63 7.03 5.20
C SER A 66 6.70 8.11 5.12
N ALA A 67 6.76 8.99 6.12
CA ALA A 67 7.87 9.92 6.23
C ALA A 67 9.20 9.13 6.31
N ALA A 68 10.24 9.65 5.65
CA ALA A 68 11.60 9.16 5.89
C ALA A 68 11.96 9.47 7.35
N VAL A 69 12.30 8.45 8.12
CA VAL A 69 12.58 8.60 9.55
C VAL A 69 14.00 9.13 9.72
N SER A 70 14.13 10.48 9.74
CA SER A 70 15.34 11.23 10.11
C SER A 70 16.58 11.00 9.24
N ASP A 71 17.40 12.04 9.01
CA ASP A 71 18.66 11.95 8.24
C ASP A 71 19.71 10.96 8.82
N THR A 72 19.40 10.36 9.98
CA THR A 72 20.27 9.44 10.73
C THR A 72 19.96 7.97 10.44
N GLU A 73 18.71 7.63 10.08
CA GLU A 73 18.31 6.29 9.68
C GLU A 73 17.89 6.33 8.21
N ASN A 74 18.75 5.79 7.33
CA ASN A 74 18.51 5.73 5.89
C ASN A 74 17.43 4.68 5.54
N ILE A 75 16.26 4.78 6.18
CA ILE A 75 15.10 3.93 5.94
C ILE A 75 14.30 4.60 4.83
N PRO A 76 14.18 3.96 3.65
CA PRO A 76 13.42 4.54 2.55
C PRO A 76 11.93 4.66 2.94
N PRO A 77 11.25 5.70 2.44
CA PRO A 77 9.81 5.85 2.64
C PRO A 77 9.08 4.62 2.10
N GLN A 78 8.13 4.09 2.86
CA GLN A 78 7.34 2.92 2.51
C GLN A 78 5.95 3.35 2.05
N ASN A 79 5.42 2.73 1.01
CA ASN A 79 4.08 3.04 0.51
C ASN A 79 3.00 2.61 1.53
N ALA A 80 2.04 3.49 1.79
CA ALA A 80 1.02 3.30 2.82
C ALA A 80 0.08 2.14 2.50
N LEU A 81 -0.27 1.93 1.22
CA LEU A 81 -1.13 0.82 0.80
C LEU A 81 -0.44 -0.54 1.01
N VAL A 82 0.87 -0.62 0.76
CA VAL A 82 1.68 -1.82 1.07
C VAL A 82 1.71 -2.08 2.57
N LEU A 83 1.94 -1.04 3.38
CA LEU A 83 1.93 -1.16 4.84
C LEU A 83 0.58 -1.64 5.35
N PHE A 84 -0.51 -1.07 4.85
CA PHE A 84 -1.87 -1.46 5.20
C PHE A 84 -2.14 -2.93 4.84
N ALA A 85 -1.78 -3.37 3.64
CA ALA A 85 -1.94 -4.78 3.24
C ALA A 85 -1.17 -5.73 4.16
N ARG A 86 0.06 -5.36 4.57
CA ARG A 86 0.86 -6.15 5.53
C ARG A 86 0.23 -6.17 6.92
N VAL A 87 -0.32 -5.06 7.40
CA VAL A 87 -1.07 -5.01 8.68
C VAL A 87 -2.27 -5.97 8.63
N LEU A 88 -2.98 -6.06 7.50
CA LEU A 88 -4.07 -7.03 7.35
C LEU A 88 -3.58 -8.48 7.40
N VAL A 89 -2.42 -8.79 6.82
CA VAL A 89 -1.79 -10.12 6.93
C VAL A 89 -1.49 -10.46 8.39
N ASP A 90 -0.87 -9.53 9.12
CA ASP A 90 -0.50 -9.74 10.53
C ASP A 90 -1.70 -9.91 11.46
N ARG A 91 -2.86 -9.39 11.07
CA ARG A 91 -4.13 -9.52 11.80
C ARG A 91 -4.91 -10.78 11.40
N ALA A 92 -4.60 -11.39 10.26
CA ALA A 92 -5.26 -12.58 9.78
C ALA A 92 -4.73 -13.83 10.51
N ILE A 93 -5.58 -14.85 10.63
CA ILE A 93 -5.20 -16.13 11.21
C ILE A 93 -4.36 -16.90 10.18
N PRO A 94 -3.14 -17.38 10.51
CA PRO A 94 -2.25 -18.03 9.54
C PRO A 94 -2.84 -19.22 8.77
N GLU A 95 -3.81 -19.92 9.37
CA GLU A 95 -4.50 -21.06 8.76
C GLU A 95 -5.69 -20.65 7.86
N ASP A 96 -6.04 -19.36 7.81
CA ASP A 96 -7.13 -18.84 6.98
C ASP A 96 -6.66 -18.63 5.53
N ILE A 97 -7.54 -18.93 4.57
CA ILE A 97 -7.35 -18.60 3.15
C ILE A 97 -7.04 -17.11 3.00
N CYS A 98 -7.71 -16.26 3.80
CA CYS A 98 -7.48 -14.83 3.79
C CYS A 98 -6.04 -14.44 4.15
N TYR A 99 -5.36 -15.14 5.06
CA TYR A 99 -3.95 -14.88 5.36
C TYR A 99 -3.07 -15.11 4.13
N ALA A 100 -3.21 -16.28 3.48
CA ALA A 100 -2.42 -16.62 2.30
C ALA A 100 -2.70 -15.67 1.12
N THR A 101 -3.98 -15.33 0.89
CA THR A 101 -4.37 -14.43 -0.20
C THR A 101 -3.92 -12.98 0.06
N LEU A 102 -4.08 -12.47 1.29
CA LEU A 102 -3.58 -11.14 1.69
C LEU A 102 -2.06 -11.06 1.56
N GLN A 103 -1.34 -12.13 1.96
CA GLN A 103 0.11 -12.19 1.85
C GLN A 103 0.57 -12.11 0.39
N ALA A 104 -0.08 -12.88 -0.48
CA ALA A 104 0.27 -12.91 -1.90
C ALA A 104 0.02 -11.55 -2.58
N VAL A 105 -1.12 -10.90 -2.31
CA VAL A 105 -1.43 -9.59 -2.91
C VAL A 105 -0.56 -8.47 -2.34
N ALA A 106 -0.23 -8.51 -1.04
CA ALA A 106 0.69 -7.55 -0.42
C ALA A 106 2.10 -7.65 -1.01
N GLN A 107 2.57 -8.87 -1.27
CA GLN A 107 3.89 -9.08 -1.89
C GLN A 107 3.92 -8.55 -3.33
N ARG A 108 2.92 -8.92 -4.15
CA ARG A 108 2.85 -8.44 -5.54
C ARG A 108 2.77 -6.92 -5.64
N LEU A 109 1.95 -6.31 -4.79
CA LEU A 109 1.83 -4.86 -4.69
C LEU A 109 3.17 -4.21 -4.32
N ALA A 110 3.88 -4.76 -3.34
CA ALA A 110 5.19 -4.26 -2.93
C ALA A 110 6.22 -4.35 -4.06
N ASP A 111 6.22 -5.46 -4.80
CA ASP A 111 7.11 -5.66 -5.93
C ASP A 111 6.82 -4.61 -7.02
N GLU A 112 5.56 -4.41 -7.43
CA GLU A 112 5.21 -3.42 -8.46
C GLU A 112 5.61 -1.99 -8.07
N ILE A 113 5.34 -1.59 -6.83
CA ILE A 113 5.70 -0.26 -6.34
C ILE A 113 7.22 -0.09 -6.28
N ALA A 114 7.96 -1.11 -5.85
CA ALA A 114 9.43 -1.07 -5.83
C ALA A 114 10.00 -0.95 -7.25
N HIS A 115 9.49 -1.72 -8.21
CA HIS A 115 9.92 -1.64 -9.61
C HIS A 115 9.60 -0.26 -10.20
N ALA A 116 8.41 0.28 -9.96
CA ALA A 116 8.03 1.63 -10.41
C ALA A 116 8.93 2.72 -9.81
N GLY A 117 9.32 2.60 -8.54
CA GLY A 117 10.26 3.50 -7.87
C GLY A 117 11.66 3.45 -8.49
N ILE A 118 12.17 2.25 -8.78
CA ILE A 118 13.48 2.06 -9.43
C ILE A 118 13.49 2.68 -10.83
N THR A 119 12.44 2.49 -11.62
CA THR A 119 12.33 3.07 -12.97
C THR A 119 12.31 4.60 -12.92
N GLN A 120 11.63 5.21 -11.94
CA GLN A 120 11.65 6.67 -11.78
C GLN A 120 13.04 7.19 -11.37
N GLN A 121 13.73 6.53 -10.46
CA GLN A 121 15.09 6.91 -10.03
C GLN A 121 16.09 6.85 -11.21
N GLN A 122 15.98 5.84 -12.08
CA GLN A 122 16.85 5.71 -13.26
C GLN A 122 16.57 6.77 -14.34
N MET A 123 15.33 7.24 -14.49
CA MET A 123 15.01 8.35 -15.41
C MET A 123 15.48 9.71 -14.90
N ILE A 124 15.60 9.91 -13.57
CA ILE A 124 16.09 11.17 -12.97
C ILE A 124 17.62 11.28 -13.06
N VAL A 125 18.35 10.16 -13.04
CA VAL A 125 19.83 10.12 -13.13
C VAL A 125 20.32 10.11 -14.60
N GLY A 126 19.43 10.26 -15.58
CA GLY A 126 19.72 10.28 -17.01
C GLY A 126 20.20 11.62 -17.60
N ARG A 127 21.28 12.20 -17.08
CA ARG A 127 22.15 13.19 -17.78
C ARG A 127 23.48 13.17 -17.03
N VAL A 128 24.57 12.59 -17.54
CA VAL A 128 25.37 13.03 -18.69
C VAL A 128 26.19 11.83 -19.20
N PRO A 129 26.21 11.46 -20.50
CA PRO A 129 27.31 10.68 -21.01
C PRO A 129 28.50 11.64 -21.18
N THR A 130 29.44 11.63 -20.23
CA THR A 130 30.80 12.12 -20.50
C THR A 130 31.45 11.11 -21.43
N VAL A 131 31.25 11.28 -22.74
CA VAL A 131 32.26 10.85 -23.71
C VAL A 131 33.38 11.88 -23.59
N SER A 132 34.52 11.45 -23.09
CA SER A 132 35.77 12.20 -23.16
C SER A 132 36.86 11.27 -23.70
N ALA A 133 37.42 11.75 -24.82
CA ALA A 133 38.61 11.34 -25.57
C ALA A 133 38.56 10.00 -26.32
#